data_AF-A0A2R6BAX5-F1
#
_entry.id   AF-A0A2R6BAX5-F1
#
_cell.length_a   1.000
_cell.length_b   1.000
_cell.length_c   1.000
_cell.angle_alpha   90.00
_cell.angle_beta   90.00
_cell.angle_gamma   90.00
#
_symmetry.space_group_name_H-M   'P 1'
#
loop_
_entity.id
_entity.type
_entity.pdbx_description
1 polymer ?
#
loop_
_entity_poly.entity_id
_entity_poly.type
_entity_poly.pdbx_seq_one_letter_code
_entity_poly.pdbx_strand_id
1 'polypeptide(L)'
;MYDVLILEDFDTRGLIEEKELTRVRRRRLYDSAFSELRECLEWESHKRGKRVLAVPTYNTSRECFQCGGINHDLTLIDRVFHGPHCGFTLDHDLNACLVLLRRAG
;
A
#
# COMPACT_ATOMS: atom_id res chain seq x y z
N MET A 1 10.59 -15.11 12.19
CA MET A 1 10.13 -15.81 10.98
C MET A 1 8.67 -15.38 10.76
N TYR A 2 8.21 -15.20 9.51
CA TYR A 2 6.83 -14.81 9.19
C TYR A 2 6.12 -15.91 8.41
N ASP A 3 4.81 -16.05 8.60
CA ASP A 3 3.96 -17.05 7.93
C ASP A 3 3.14 -16.45 6.77
N VAL A 4 2.91 -15.14 6.84
CA VAL A 4 2.07 -14.39 5.88
C VAL A 4 2.80 -13.14 5.43
N LEU A 5 2.76 -12.87 4.12
CA LEU A 5 3.11 -11.59 3.52
C LEU A 5 1.82 -10.85 3.15
N ILE A 6 1.69 -9.60 3.57
CA ILE A 6 0.52 -8.77 3.27
C ILE A 6 0.97 -7.71 2.27
N LEU A 7 0.19 -7.52 1.21
CA LEU A 7 0.39 -6.45 0.24
C LEU A 7 -0.93 -5.80 -0.16
N GLU A 8 -0.80 -4.65 -0.80
CA GLU A 8 -1.89 -3.94 -1.42
C GLU A 8 -2.36 -4.64 -2.71
N ASP A 9 -3.69 -4.73 -2.87
CA ASP A 9 -4.34 -5.16 -4.11
C ASP A 9 -4.52 -3.97 -5.05
N PHE A 10 -3.47 -3.69 -5.84
CA PHE A 10 -3.50 -2.61 -6.83
C PHE A 10 -4.26 -3.06 -8.09
N ASP A 11 -5.35 -2.37 -8.42
CA ASP A 11 -5.87 -2.39 -9.79
C ASP A 11 -4.93 -1.58 -10.69
N THR A 12 -3.90 -2.26 -11.21
CA THR A 12 -2.87 -1.64 -12.03
C THR A 12 -3.43 -1.04 -13.33
N ARG A 13 -4.48 -1.63 -13.89
CA ARG A 13 -5.14 -1.11 -15.09
C ARG A 13 -5.91 0.16 -14.77
N GLY A 14 -6.77 0.12 -13.75
CA GLY A 14 -7.51 1.29 -13.29
C GLY A 14 -6.59 2.45 -12.92
N LEU A 15 -5.47 2.16 -12.27
CA LEU A 15 -4.45 3.16 -11.96
C LEU A 15 -3.84 3.77 -13.23
N ILE A 16 -3.54 3.02 -14.27
CA ILE A 16 -2.90 3.54 -15.50
C ILE A 16 -3.88 4.36 -16.36
N GLU A 17 -5.15 3.96 -16.38
CA GLU A 17 -6.22 4.53 -17.20
C GLU A 17 -6.81 5.82 -16.61
N GLU A 18 -6.44 6.19 -15.37
CA GLU A 18 -6.87 7.42 -14.72
C GLU A 18 -6.53 8.66 -15.59
N LYS A 19 -7.56 9.49 -15.84
CA LYS A 19 -7.52 10.56 -16.84
C LYS A 19 -6.60 11.70 -16.41
N GLU A 20 -6.55 11.96 -15.10
CA GLU A 20 -5.77 13.05 -14.50
C GLU A 20 -4.28 12.70 -14.31
N LEU A 21 -3.84 11.48 -14.69
CA LEU A 21 -2.43 11.11 -14.57
C LEU A 21 -1.56 11.76 -15.65
N THR A 22 -0.47 12.36 -15.18
CA THR A 22 0.57 12.87 -16.06
C THR A 22 1.24 11.73 -16.84
N ARG A 23 1.69 12.02 -18.06
CA ARG A 23 2.41 11.06 -18.91
C ARG A 23 3.60 10.40 -18.20
N VAL A 24 4.31 11.18 -17.37
CA VAL A 24 5.46 10.69 -16.60
C VAL A 24 5.03 9.69 -15.53
N ARG A 25 3.95 9.98 -14.78
CA ARG A 25 3.44 9.04 -13.77
C ARG A 25 2.90 7.77 -14.42
N ARG A 26 2.18 7.88 -15.53
CA ARG A 26 1.68 6.72 -16.29
C ARG A 26 2.83 5.81 -16.74
N ARG A 27 3.91 6.38 -17.29
CA ARG A 27 5.11 5.61 -17.65
C ARG A 27 5.72 4.89 -16.45
N ARG A 28 5.85 5.56 -15.30
CA ARG A 28 6.38 4.93 -14.08
C ARG A 28 5.51 3.74 -13.62
N LEU A 29 4.19 3.84 -13.72
CA LEU A 29 3.29 2.74 -13.38
C LEU A 29 3.49 1.54 -14.33
N TYR A 30 3.63 1.79 -15.64
CA TYR A 30 3.98 0.74 -16.60
C TYR A 30 5.32 0.07 -16.28
N ASP A 31 6.36 0.86 -15.98
CA ASP A 31 7.71 0.37 -15.70
C ASP A 31 7.79 -0.39 -14.36
N SER A 32 6.80 -0.26 -13.47
CA SER A 32 6.83 -0.85 -12.12
C SER A 32 6.42 -2.33 -12.08
N ALA A 33 5.82 -2.87 -13.15
CA ALA A 33 5.47 -4.28 -13.30
C ALA A 33 4.78 -4.92 -12.08
N PHE A 34 3.87 -4.19 -11.41
CA PHE A 34 3.27 -4.62 -10.13
C PHE A 34 2.59 -5.99 -10.17
N SER A 35 1.96 -6.34 -11.30
CA SER A 35 1.34 -7.66 -11.48
C SER A 35 2.39 -8.79 -11.47
N GLU A 36 3.51 -8.62 -12.18
CA GLU A 36 4.61 -9.59 -12.21
C GLU A 36 5.30 -9.69 -10.85
N LEU A 37 5.47 -8.56 -10.15
CA LEU A 37 6.02 -8.54 -8.80
C LEU A 37 5.16 -9.37 -7.84
N ARG A 38 3.84 -9.22 -7.91
CA ARG A 38 2.91 -10.01 -7.09
C ARG A 38 3.03 -11.50 -7.40
N GLU A 39 3.03 -11.88 -8.67
CA GLU A 39 3.20 -13.29 -9.08
C GLU A 39 4.51 -13.89 -8.55
N CYS A 40 5.62 -13.14 -8.65
CA CYS A 40 6.90 -13.55 -8.08
C CYS A 40 6.84 -13.77 -6.56
N LEU A 41 6.20 -12.85 -5.83
CA LEU A 41 6.06 -12.93 -4.38
C LEU A 41 5.16 -14.10 -3.94
N GLU A 42 4.07 -14.34 -4.66
CA GLU A 42 3.17 -15.48 -4.45
C GLU A 42 3.91 -16.79 -4.68
N TRP A 43 4.66 -16.89 -5.77
CA TRP A 43 5.45 -18.07 -6.11
C TRP A 43 6.53 -18.38 -5.06
N GLU A 44 7.35 -17.38 -4.68
CA GLU A 44 8.39 -17.56 -3.67
C GLU A 44 7.83 -17.88 -2.27
N SER A 45 6.70 -17.29 -1.92
CA SER A 45 6.02 -17.57 -0.64
C SER A 45 5.46 -18.99 -0.62
N HIS A 46 4.79 -19.40 -1.70
CA HIS A 46 4.23 -20.75 -1.84
C HIS A 46 5.32 -21.83 -1.71
N LYS A 47 6.48 -21.65 -2.36
CA LYS A 47 7.62 -22.58 -2.25
C LYS A 47 8.12 -22.79 -0.81
N ARG A 48 7.87 -21.82 0.07
CA ARG A 48 8.28 -21.85 1.48
C ARG A 48 7.13 -22.23 2.41
N GLY A 49 5.99 -22.66 1.88
CA GLY A 49 4.78 -22.98 2.65
C GLY A 49 4.12 -21.75 3.28
N LYS A 50 4.37 -20.56 2.74
CA LYS A 50 3.84 -19.28 3.24
C LYS A 50 2.68 -18.78 2.40
N ARG A 51 1.93 -17.83 2.95
CA ARG A 51 0.77 -17.24 2.28
C ARG A 51 1.02 -15.78 1.92
N VAL A 52 0.36 -15.35 0.86
CA VAL A 52 0.30 -13.95 0.45
C VAL A 52 -1.16 -13.50 0.58
N LEU A 53 -1.40 -12.39 1.27
CA LEU A 53 -2.74 -11.79 1.42
C LEU A 53 -2.74 -10.43 0.75
N ALA A 54 -3.67 -10.26 -0.20
CA ALA A 54 -3.93 -9.00 -0.85
C ALA A 54 -5.04 -8.25 -0.09
N VAL A 55 -4.80 -6.99 0.24
CA VAL A 55 -5.72 -6.12 0.99
C VAL A 55 -6.16 -4.95 0.10
N PRO A 56 -7.43 -4.53 0.14
CA PRO A 56 -7.90 -3.37 -0.64
C PRO A 56 -7.07 -2.11 -0.39
N THR A 57 -6.68 -1.45 -1.49
CA THR A 57 -5.78 -0.28 -1.55
C THR A 57 -6.37 1.04 -1.05
N TYR A 58 -7.67 1.09 -0.77
CA TYR A 58 -8.35 2.37 -0.49
C TYR A 58 -7.82 3.04 0.79
N ASN A 59 -7.22 4.24 0.66
CA ASN A 59 -6.69 5.08 1.74
C ASN A 59 -5.66 4.43 2.67
N THR A 60 -5.06 3.30 2.31
CA THR A 60 -4.09 2.58 3.14
C THR A 60 -2.89 3.44 3.55
N SER A 61 -2.45 4.33 2.66
CA SER A 61 -1.35 5.28 2.91
C SER A 61 -1.76 6.57 3.62
N ARG A 62 -3.08 6.83 3.78
CA ARG A 62 -3.62 8.08 4.39
C ARG A 62 -4.37 7.84 5.69
N GLU A 63 -4.73 6.60 5.98
CA GLU A 63 -5.41 6.23 7.21
C GLU A 63 -4.40 6.20 8.37
N CYS A 64 -4.77 6.79 9.49
CA CYS A 64 -4.02 6.66 10.72
C CYS A 64 -4.21 5.26 11.30
N PHE A 65 -3.14 4.48 11.42
CA PHE A 65 -3.26 3.16 12.03
C PHE A 65 -3.77 3.25 13.46
N GLN A 66 -3.57 4.34 14.21
CA GLN A 66 -4.03 4.39 15.60
C GLN A 66 -5.54 4.62 15.69
N CYS A 67 -6.06 5.67 15.04
CA CYS A 67 -7.45 6.11 15.21
C CYS A 67 -8.37 5.90 14.00
N GLY A 68 -7.86 5.44 12.86
CA GLY A 68 -8.64 5.26 11.61
C GLY A 68 -8.98 6.55 10.86
N GLY A 69 -8.57 7.72 11.37
CA GLY A 69 -8.78 9.01 10.70
C GLY A 69 -7.97 9.13 9.41
N ILE A 70 -8.55 9.77 8.39
CA ILE A 70 -7.90 9.97 7.09
C ILE A 70 -7.21 11.34 7.04
N ASN A 71 -5.90 11.34 6.77
CA ASN A 71 -5.16 12.57 6.50
C ASN A 71 -5.29 12.94 5.01
N HIS A 72 -6.14 13.92 4.70
CA HIS A 72 -6.39 14.38 3.34
C HIS A 72 -5.29 15.31 2.78
N ASP A 73 -4.47 15.89 3.65
CA ASP A 73 -3.41 16.84 3.27
C ASP A 73 -2.08 16.14 2.98
N LEU A 74 -2.03 14.81 3.14
CA LEU A 74 -0.83 14.00 2.93
C LEU A 74 -0.44 13.92 1.43
N THR A 75 0.82 14.24 1.15
CA THR A 75 1.43 14.24 -0.18
C THR A 75 2.42 13.09 -0.36
N LEU A 76 2.84 12.82 -1.60
CA LEU A 76 3.81 11.76 -1.92
C LEU A 76 5.24 12.04 -1.42
N ILE A 77 5.53 13.27 -0.99
CA ILE A 77 6.87 13.66 -0.51
C ILE A 77 6.97 13.50 1.01
N ASP A 78 5.83 13.46 1.71
CA ASP A 78 5.79 13.36 3.16
C ASP A 78 6.33 12.00 3.60
N ARG A 79 7.39 12.04 4.42
CA ARG A 79 8.00 10.83 5.01
C ARG A 79 7.50 10.55 6.42
N VAL A 80 6.83 11.51 7.03
CA VAL A 80 6.26 11.41 8.37
C VAL A 80 4.75 11.54 8.25
N PHE A 81 4.03 10.57 8.80
CA PHE A 81 2.59 10.60 8.91
C PHE A 81 2.17 11.26 10.22
N HIS A 82 1.29 12.25 10.14
CA HIS A 82 0.65 12.86 11.31
C HIS A 82 -0.83 12.49 11.34
N GLY A 83 -1.26 11.90 12.45
CA GLY A 83 -2.64 11.48 12.68
C GLY A 83 -3.58 12.67 12.84
N PRO A 84 -4.69 12.74 12.11
CA PRO A 84 -5.54 13.94 12.05
C PRO A 84 -6.35 14.19 13.33
N HIS A 85 -6.49 13.19 14.21
CA HIS A 85 -7.37 13.28 15.39
C HIS A 85 -6.73 12.82 16.70
N CYS A 86 -5.60 12.13 16.67
CA CYS A 86 -5.01 11.50 17.86
C CYS A 86 -3.60 11.98 18.20
N GLY A 87 -3.03 12.89 17.41
CA GLY A 87 -1.65 13.37 17.59
C GLY A 87 -0.56 12.32 17.32
N PHE A 88 -0.96 11.11 16.91
CA PHE A 88 -0.03 10.04 16.60
C PHE A 88 0.89 10.43 15.44
N THR A 89 2.18 10.12 15.55
CA THR A 89 3.18 10.44 14.53
C THR A 89 4.09 9.24 14.30
N LEU A 90 4.34 8.89 13.04
CA LEU A 90 5.19 7.76 12.65
C LEU A 90 5.81 8.01 11.28
N ASP A 91 6.80 7.21 10.93
CA ASP A 91 7.19 7.01 9.53
C ASP A 91 5.96 6.65 8.68
N HIS A 92 5.86 7.26 7.49
CA HIS A 92 4.71 7.16 6.61
C HIS A 92 4.48 5.74 6.10
N ASP A 93 5.55 5.08 5.64
CA ASP A 93 5.49 3.72 5.11
C ASP A 93 5.17 2.73 6.24
N LEU A 94 5.73 2.92 7.44
CA LEU A 94 5.41 2.09 8.60
C LEU A 94 3.94 2.23 9.03
N ASN A 95 3.37 3.44 9.00
CA ASN A 95 1.94 3.63 9.29
C ASN A 95 1.07 2.86 8.28
N ALA A 96 1.41 2.94 6.99
CA ALA A 96 0.70 2.20 5.94
C ALA A 96 0.79 0.68 6.17
N CYS A 97 1.96 0.14 6.51
CA CYS A 97 2.12 -1.27 6.85
C CYS A 97 1.23 -1.70 8.02
N LEU A 98 1.08 -0.87 9.05
CA LEU A 98 0.22 -1.17 10.21
C LEU A 98 -1.27 -1.11 9.86
N VAL A 99 -1.68 -0.21 8.96
CA VAL A 99 -3.04 -0.21 8.40
C VAL A 99 -3.32 -1.49 7.62
N LEU A 100 -2.37 -1.93 6.77
CA LEU A 100 -2.50 -3.19 6.03
C LEU A 100 -2.62 -4.40 6.97
N LEU A 101 -1.78 -4.43 8.01
CA LEU A 101 -1.84 -5.48 9.03
C LEU A 101 -3.20 -5.52 9.72
N ARG A 102 -3.73 -4.35 10.16
CA ARG A 102 -5.06 -4.27 10.78
C ARG A 102 -6.18 -4.75 9.86
N ARG A 103 -6.07 -4.53 8.55
CA ARG A 103 -7.10 -4.89 7.56
C ARG A 103 -7.02 -6.34 7.11
N ALA A 104 -5.91 -7.03 7.36
CA ALA A 104 -5.70 -8.41 6.93
C ALA A 104 -6.47 -9.46 7.77
N GLY A 105 -7.08 -9.06 8.89
CA GLY A 105 -7.83 -9.94 9.80
C GLY A 105 -7.11 -10.13 11.12
#